data_AF-A0AB34GWP8-F1
#
_entry.id   AF-A0AB34GWP8-F1
#
_cell.length_a   1.000
_cell.length_b   1.000
_cell.length_c   1.000
_cell.angle_alpha   90.00
_cell.angle_beta   90.00
_cell.angle_gamma   90.00
#
_symmetry.space_group_name_H-M   'P 1'
#
loop_
_entity.id
_entity.type
_entity.pdbx_description
1 polymer ?
#
loop_
_entity_poly.entity_id
_entity_poly.type
_entity_poly.pdbx_seq_one_letter_code
_entity_poly.pdbx_strand_id
1 'polypeptide(L)'
;MLQWCLASDEVVFSLAQVAQSIEDHHQEVIGFCRENGFHGLVAYDSDYALCNIPYYFSAHALKLSRNGKSLTTSQYLMHEVAKQLDLNPNRFPIFAALLGNHILPDEDLASFHWSLLGPEHPLASLKVRAHQLVLPPCDVVIKAVADYVRNIQDTSDLDAIAKDVFQHSQVEIQAPG
;
A
#
# COMPACT_ATOMS: atom_id res chain seq x y z
N MET A 1 25.62 -18.48 2.64
CA MET A 1 26.53 -17.34 2.40
C MET A 1 27.17 -17.49 1.04
N LEU A 2 26.59 -16.87 0.00
CA LEU A 2 27.20 -16.60 -1.31
C LEU A 2 26.44 -15.39 -1.88
N GLN A 3 27.17 -14.33 -2.20
CA GLN A 3 26.72 -12.98 -2.58
C GLN A 3 26.76 -12.81 -4.10
N TRP A 4 25.89 -11.98 -4.70
CA TRP A 4 25.91 -11.68 -6.14
C TRP A 4 25.92 -10.17 -6.43
N CYS A 5 26.84 -9.75 -7.29
CA CYS A 5 26.82 -8.51 -8.06
C CYS A 5 26.56 -8.86 -9.54
N LEU A 6 25.70 -8.11 -10.23
CA LEU A 6 25.61 -8.16 -11.69
C LEU A 6 26.80 -7.39 -12.27
N ALA A 7 27.76 -8.10 -12.85
CA ALA A 7 28.76 -7.52 -13.74
C ALA A 7 28.36 -7.83 -15.19
N SER A 8 28.33 -6.80 -16.03
CA SER A 8 28.08 -6.92 -17.47
C SER A 8 29.18 -7.73 -18.16
N ASP A 9 28.78 -8.40 -19.25
CA ASP A 9 29.62 -9.07 -20.25
C ASP A 9 30.26 -10.41 -19.86
N GLU A 10 29.44 -11.47 -19.73
CA GLU A 10 29.59 -12.78 -20.39
C GLU A 10 28.53 -13.77 -19.84
N VAL A 11 28.05 -14.68 -20.69
CA VAL A 11 27.02 -15.66 -20.33
C VAL A 11 27.59 -16.65 -19.31
N VAL A 12 27.17 -16.49 -18.04
CA VAL A 12 27.45 -17.45 -16.96
C VAL A 12 26.12 -17.99 -16.44
N PHE A 13 26.00 -19.32 -16.43
CA PHE A 13 24.86 -20.07 -15.88
C PHE A 13 24.54 -19.60 -14.46
N SER A 14 23.44 -18.86 -14.28
CA SER A 14 23.06 -18.30 -12.98
C SER A 14 22.29 -19.31 -12.14
N LEU A 15 22.87 -19.72 -11.02
CA LEU A 15 22.17 -20.46 -9.97
C LEU A 15 21.15 -19.52 -9.31
N ALA A 16 19.86 -19.82 -9.46
CA ALA A 16 18.82 -19.10 -8.73
C ALA A 16 18.91 -19.42 -7.24
N GLN A 17 19.10 -18.40 -6.39
CA GLN A 17 18.95 -18.55 -4.95
C GLN A 17 17.47 -18.54 -4.60
N VAL A 18 17.03 -19.55 -3.88
CA VAL A 18 15.67 -19.65 -3.35
C VAL A 18 15.75 -19.50 -1.84
N ALA A 19 15.01 -18.53 -1.31
CA ALA A 19 14.78 -18.35 0.11
C ALA A 19 13.31 -18.67 0.41
N GLN A 20 13.03 -19.07 1.64
CA GLN A 20 11.69 -19.36 2.12
C GLN A 20 11.44 -18.55 3.39
N SER A 21 10.30 -17.87 3.46
CA SER A 21 9.85 -17.19 4.66
C SER A 21 9.17 -18.17 5.63
N ILE A 22 9.29 -17.91 6.93
CA ILE A 22 8.71 -18.74 8.01
C ILE A 22 7.71 -17.91 8.84
N GLU A 23 7.88 -16.59 8.86
CA GLU A 23 7.05 -15.60 9.54
C GLU A 23 6.35 -14.71 8.49
N ASP A 24 6.23 -13.41 8.78
CA ASP A 24 5.64 -12.44 7.86
C ASP A 24 6.49 -12.30 6.59
N HIS A 25 5.90 -12.74 5.46
CA HIS A 25 6.59 -12.79 4.18
C HIS A 25 7.10 -11.41 3.74
N HIS A 26 6.31 -10.35 3.91
CA HIS A 26 6.69 -9.02 3.46
C HIS A 26 7.87 -8.49 4.27
N GLN A 27 7.82 -8.60 5.59
CA GLN A 27 8.91 -8.17 6.47
C GLN A 27 10.21 -8.92 6.19
N GLU A 28 10.14 -10.24 6.01
CA GLU A 28 11.33 -11.04 5.69
C GLU A 28 11.94 -10.66 4.34
N VAL A 29 11.12 -10.45 3.29
CA VAL A 29 11.61 -10.02 1.97
C VAL A 29 12.28 -8.65 2.04
N ILE A 30 11.69 -7.70 2.78
CA ILE A 30 12.27 -6.35 2.96
C ILE A 30 13.58 -6.44 3.75
N GLY A 31 13.60 -7.21 4.84
CA GLY A 31 14.79 -7.45 5.65
C GLY A 31 15.91 -8.05 4.80
N PHE A 32 15.61 -9.14 4.09
CA PHE A 32 16.54 -9.81 3.19
C PHE A 32 17.08 -8.87 2.10
N CYS A 33 16.21 -8.03 1.52
CA CYS A 33 16.61 -7.03 0.52
C CYS A 33 17.61 -6.01 1.07
N ARG A 34 17.37 -5.52 2.30
CA ARG A 34 18.21 -4.50 2.95
C ARG A 34 19.54 -5.08 3.43
N GLU A 35 19.53 -6.24 4.06
CA GLU A 35 20.72 -6.91 4.61
C GLU A 35 21.71 -7.30 3.52
N ASN A 36 21.22 -7.74 2.36
CA ASN A 36 22.06 -8.13 1.23
C ASN A 36 22.41 -6.95 0.31
N GLY A 37 21.90 -5.75 0.59
CA GLY A 37 22.18 -4.54 -0.19
C GLY A 37 21.69 -4.63 -1.64
N PHE A 38 20.56 -5.30 -1.89
CA PHE A 38 20.00 -5.34 -3.24
C PHE A 38 19.52 -3.96 -3.68
N HIS A 39 19.73 -3.67 -4.96
CA HIS A 39 19.37 -2.37 -5.54
C HIS A 39 17.85 -2.20 -5.64
N GLY A 40 17.10 -3.26 -5.91
CA GLY A 40 15.68 -3.17 -6.15
C GLY A 40 14.93 -4.46 -5.92
N LEU A 41 13.61 -4.34 -5.87
CA LEU A 41 12.67 -5.44 -5.70
C LEU A 41 11.74 -5.48 -6.92
N VAL A 42 11.53 -6.67 -7.47
CA VAL A 42 10.49 -6.93 -8.46
C VAL A 42 9.43 -7.79 -7.77
N ALA A 43 8.23 -7.26 -7.54
CA ALA A 43 7.17 -8.00 -6.85
C ALA A 43 5.77 -7.68 -7.40
N TYR A 44 4.79 -8.50 -7.02
CA TYR A 44 3.38 -8.28 -7.35
C TYR A 44 2.69 -7.35 -6.36
N ASP A 45 3.13 -7.36 -5.10
CA ASP A 45 2.41 -6.74 -4.00
C ASP A 45 2.72 -5.25 -3.84
N SER A 46 1.69 -4.41 -3.80
CA SER A 46 1.84 -2.96 -3.66
C SER A 46 2.42 -2.53 -2.31
N ASP A 47 2.31 -3.35 -1.27
CA ASP A 47 2.71 -2.97 0.09
C ASP A 47 4.22 -2.69 0.17
N TYR A 48 5.02 -3.37 -0.66
CA TYR A 48 6.46 -3.11 -0.78
C TYR A 48 6.79 -1.67 -1.21
N ALA A 49 5.88 -0.98 -1.89
CA ALA A 49 6.06 0.42 -2.26
C ALA A 49 6.15 1.34 -1.03
N LEU A 50 5.51 0.96 0.08
CA LEU A 50 5.52 1.71 1.33
C LEU A 50 6.83 1.55 2.11
N CYS A 51 7.62 0.54 1.77
CA CYS A 51 8.81 0.13 2.53
C CYS A 51 10.08 0.89 2.15
N ASN A 52 9.94 1.96 1.34
CA ASN A 52 11.04 2.80 0.86
C ASN A 52 12.18 2.00 0.19
N ILE A 53 11.81 1.02 -0.64
CA ILE A 53 12.78 0.28 -1.45
C ILE A 53 13.28 1.18 -2.60
N PRO A 54 14.60 1.33 -2.83
CA PRO A 54 15.13 2.29 -3.80
C PRO A 54 14.59 2.15 -5.23
N TYR A 55 14.49 0.90 -5.70
CA TYR A 55 13.96 0.59 -7.03
C TYR A 55 12.90 -0.53 -6.93
N TYR A 56 11.63 -0.14 -6.79
CA TYR A 56 10.51 -1.09 -6.78
C TYR A 56 9.87 -1.21 -8.17
N PHE A 57 9.79 -2.42 -8.70
CA PHE A 57 9.26 -2.74 -10.03
C PHE A 57 8.10 -3.73 -9.97
N SER A 58 7.16 -3.57 -10.90
CA SER A 58 6.00 -4.45 -11.03
C SER A 58 6.37 -5.78 -11.67
N ALA A 59 6.20 -6.90 -10.95
CA ALA A 59 6.23 -8.22 -11.56
C ALA A 59 5.06 -8.42 -12.54
N HIS A 60 3.91 -7.78 -12.27
CA HIS A 60 2.73 -7.86 -13.13
C HIS A 60 2.94 -7.24 -14.52
N ALA A 61 3.65 -6.11 -14.58
CA ALA A 61 3.95 -5.45 -15.85
C ALA A 61 5.17 -6.04 -16.59
N LEU A 62 5.77 -7.12 -16.05
CA LEU A 62 6.97 -7.73 -16.61
C LEU A 62 6.66 -8.37 -17.95
N LYS A 63 7.34 -7.91 -19.00
CA LYS A 63 7.15 -8.37 -20.38
C LYS A 63 8.48 -8.75 -20.99
N LEU A 64 8.54 -9.97 -21.52
CA LEU A 64 9.65 -10.43 -22.35
C LEU A 64 9.26 -10.30 -23.83
N SER A 65 10.13 -9.69 -24.63
CA SER A 65 9.92 -9.60 -26.07
C SER A 65 9.92 -11.00 -26.71
N ARG A 66 9.17 -11.19 -27.80
CA ARG A 66 9.06 -12.50 -28.49
C ARG A 66 10.40 -13.07 -28.95
N ASN A 67 11.37 -12.20 -29.24
CA ASN A 67 12.72 -12.60 -29.63
C ASN A 67 13.66 -12.84 -28.43
N GLY A 68 13.16 -12.70 -27.18
CA GLY A 68 13.92 -12.91 -25.95
C GLY A 68 14.97 -11.83 -25.66
N LYS A 69 15.02 -10.74 -26.42
CA LYS A 69 16.10 -9.73 -26.35
C LYS A 69 15.81 -8.55 -25.42
N SER A 70 14.58 -8.37 -25.00
CA SER A 70 14.18 -7.22 -24.18
C SER A 70 13.23 -7.65 -23.07
N LEU A 71 13.55 -7.23 -21.86
CA LEU A 71 12.72 -7.37 -20.68
C LEU A 71 12.28 -5.96 -20.26
N THR A 72 10.98 -5.72 -20.13
CA THR A 72 10.44 -4.43 -19.70
C THR A 72 9.50 -4.62 -18.51
N THR A 73 9.47 -3.63 -17.63
CA THR A 73 8.53 -3.54 -16.50
C THR A 73 8.31 -2.06 -16.16
N SER A 74 7.35 -1.80 -15.27
CA SER A 74 7.07 -0.47 -14.72
C SER A 74 7.73 -0.31 -13.35
N GLN A 75 8.40 0.82 -13.14
CA GLN A 75 8.91 1.21 -11.83
C GLN A 75 7.87 2.07 -11.10
N TYR A 76 7.70 1.84 -9.80
CA TYR A 76 6.89 2.71 -8.94
C TYR A 76 7.75 3.86 -8.38
N LEU A 77 7.33 5.09 -8.62
CA LEU A 77 8.03 6.30 -8.18
C LEU A 77 7.25 6.96 -7.02
N MET A 78 7.48 6.49 -5.79
CA MET A 78 6.73 6.95 -4.62
C MET A 78 6.94 8.43 -4.27
N HIS A 79 8.04 9.02 -4.74
CA HIS A 79 8.25 10.47 -4.61
C HIS A 79 7.32 11.28 -5.51
N GLU A 80 6.93 10.77 -6.68
CA GLU A 80 5.92 11.41 -7.53
C GLU A 80 4.53 11.25 -6.93
N VAL A 81 4.24 10.11 -6.30
CA VAL A 81 3.00 9.89 -5.54
C VAL A 81 2.90 10.91 -4.40
N ALA A 82 3.98 11.14 -3.66
CA ALA A 82 4.04 12.12 -2.57
C ALA A 82 3.71 13.54 -3.05
N LYS A 83 4.26 13.94 -4.21
CA LYS A 83 3.98 15.24 -4.82
C LYS A 83 2.53 15.36 -5.27
N GLN A 84 1.98 14.33 -5.92
CA GLN A 84 0.61 14.36 -6.42
C GLN A 84 -0.44 14.39 -5.29
N LEU A 85 -0.16 13.71 -4.18
CA LEU A 85 -1.03 13.70 -3.00
C LEU A 85 -0.76 14.87 -2.05
N ASP A 86 0.30 15.66 -2.27
CA ASP A 86 0.81 16.65 -1.31
C ASP A 86 0.92 16.05 0.11
N LEU A 87 1.57 14.89 0.20
CA LEU A 87 1.62 14.10 1.42
C LEU A 87 3.06 13.66 1.72
N ASN A 88 3.49 13.85 2.96
CA ASN A 88 4.81 13.43 3.41
C ASN A 88 4.92 11.88 3.36
N PRO A 89 5.97 11.29 2.76
CA PRO A 89 6.14 9.84 2.69
C PRO A 89 6.05 9.10 4.04
N ASN A 90 6.41 9.74 5.16
CA ASN A 90 6.29 9.14 6.49
C ASN A 90 4.82 8.90 6.91
N ARG A 91 3.87 9.53 6.22
CA ARG A 91 2.42 9.35 6.44
C ARG A 91 1.81 8.26 5.55
N PHE A 92 2.57 7.73 4.60
CA PHE A 92 2.09 6.70 3.67
C PHE A 92 1.60 5.41 4.33
N PRO A 93 2.21 4.91 5.42
CA PRO A 93 1.70 3.72 6.10
C PRO A 93 0.26 3.90 6.59
N ILE A 94 -0.05 5.05 7.21
CA ILE A 94 -1.40 5.37 7.70
C ILE A 94 -2.34 5.60 6.52
N PHE A 95 -1.90 6.36 5.52
CA PHE A 95 -2.67 6.59 4.30
C PHE A 95 -3.08 5.27 3.63
N ALA A 96 -2.13 4.34 3.42
CA ALA A 96 -2.41 3.05 2.81
C ALA A 96 -3.32 2.19 3.68
N ALA A 97 -3.12 2.18 5.00
CA ALA A 97 -4.01 1.46 5.92
C ALA A 97 -5.46 1.97 5.84
N LEU A 98 -5.65 3.29 5.73
CA LEU A 98 -6.97 3.91 5.64
C LEU A 98 -7.58 3.88 4.23
N LEU A 99 -6.87 3.40 3.20
CA LEU A 99 -7.48 3.04 1.92
C LEU A 99 -8.15 1.65 1.96
N GLY A 100 -7.72 0.80 2.89
CA GLY A 100 -8.12 -0.61 2.97
C GLY A 100 -6.97 -1.53 2.58
N ASN A 101 -6.74 -2.56 3.39
CA ASN A 101 -5.76 -3.62 3.14
C ASN A 101 -6.26 -4.96 3.71
N HIS A 102 -5.40 -5.99 3.70
CA HIS A 102 -5.75 -7.33 4.16
C HIS A 102 -6.00 -7.45 5.68
N ILE A 103 -5.58 -6.46 6.47
CA ILE A 103 -5.79 -6.39 7.94
C ILE A 103 -7.02 -5.54 8.26
N LEU A 104 -7.16 -4.40 7.59
CA LEU A 104 -8.26 -3.45 7.76
C LEU A 104 -8.98 -3.29 6.41
N PRO A 105 -10.02 -4.10 6.13
CA PRO A 105 -10.69 -4.08 4.83
C PRO A 105 -11.45 -2.77 4.60
N ASP A 106 -11.67 -2.46 3.33
CA ASP A 106 -12.45 -1.30 2.88
C ASP A 106 -13.91 -1.34 3.39
N GLU A 107 -14.45 -2.53 3.60
CA GLU A 107 -15.77 -2.77 4.20
C GLU A 107 -15.90 -2.14 5.60
N ASP A 108 -14.89 -2.35 6.46
CA ASP A 108 -14.84 -1.80 7.83
C ASP A 108 -14.57 -0.29 7.82
N LEU A 109 -13.93 0.21 6.76
CA LEU A 109 -13.65 1.63 6.54
C LEU A 109 -14.77 2.38 5.81
N ALA A 110 -15.79 1.69 5.29
CA ALA A 110 -16.83 2.29 4.46
C ALA A 110 -17.51 3.49 5.15
N SER A 111 -17.87 3.35 6.42
CA SER A 111 -18.49 4.42 7.22
C SER A 111 -17.59 5.66 7.32
N PHE A 112 -16.29 5.45 7.49
CA PHE A 112 -15.27 6.49 7.52
C PHE A 112 -15.10 7.17 6.15
N HIS A 113 -14.94 6.39 5.08
CA HIS A 113 -14.82 6.95 3.72
C HIS A 113 -16.00 7.84 3.35
N TRP A 114 -17.23 7.44 3.74
CA TRP A 114 -18.41 8.27 3.53
C TRP A 114 -18.46 9.51 4.42
N SER A 115 -17.97 9.45 5.68
CA SER A 115 -17.97 10.61 6.57
C SER A 115 -17.04 11.70 6.05
N LEU A 116 -15.90 11.33 5.44
CA LEU A 116 -14.95 12.28 4.86
C LEU A 116 -15.53 13.13 3.71
N LEU A 117 -16.52 12.62 2.98
CA LEU A 117 -17.15 13.37 1.88
C LEU A 117 -18.16 14.41 2.41
N GLY A 118 -18.77 14.15 3.57
CA GLY A 118 -19.81 14.98 4.15
C GLY A 118 -21.18 14.85 3.45
N PRO A 119 -22.25 15.38 4.08
CA PRO A 119 -23.63 15.24 3.60
C PRO A 119 -23.94 16.04 2.33
N GLU A 120 -23.19 17.11 2.07
CA GLU A 120 -23.38 18.01 0.91
C GLU A 120 -22.68 17.50 -0.36
N HIS A 121 -21.94 16.39 -0.28
CA HIS A 121 -21.24 15.86 -1.45
C HIS A 121 -22.25 15.37 -2.50
N PRO A 122 -22.05 15.62 -3.81
CA PRO A 122 -22.96 15.16 -4.86
C PRO A 122 -23.25 13.64 -4.82
N LEU A 123 -22.30 12.86 -4.29
CA LEU A 123 -22.40 11.41 -4.12
C LEU A 123 -23.09 10.96 -2.83
N ALA A 124 -23.44 11.85 -1.90
CA ALA A 124 -24.09 11.50 -0.64
C ALA A 124 -25.44 10.78 -0.86
N SER A 125 -26.13 11.07 -1.97
CA SER A 125 -27.36 10.39 -2.37
C SER A 125 -27.17 8.93 -2.85
N LEU A 126 -25.95 8.50 -3.14
CA LEU A 126 -25.64 7.11 -3.48
C LEU A 126 -25.59 6.22 -2.24
N LYS A 127 -25.18 6.77 -1.09
CA LYS A 127 -25.17 6.07 0.20
C LYS A 127 -26.54 5.50 0.58
N VAL A 128 -27.63 6.21 0.24
CA VAL A 128 -29.01 5.89 0.65
C VAL A 128 -29.71 4.93 -0.33
N ARG A 129 -29.19 4.74 -1.53
CA ARG A 129 -29.87 3.93 -2.56
C ARG A 129 -29.64 2.43 -2.48
N ALA A 130 -28.71 1.97 -1.65
CA ALA A 130 -28.32 0.56 -1.66
C ALA A 130 -28.67 -0.13 -0.34
N HIS A 131 -29.52 -1.15 -0.42
CA HIS A 131 -29.62 -2.21 0.60
C HIS A 131 -28.37 -3.14 0.56
N GLN A 132 -27.24 -2.63 0.07
CA GLN A 132 -25.94 -3.26 -0.09
C GLN A 132 -24.88 -2.24 0.30
N LEU A 133 -23.77 -2.69 0.88
CA LEU A 133 -22.63 -1.83 1.18
C LEU A 133 -22.08 -1.26 -0.14
N VAL A 134 -22.17 0.06 -0.35
CA VAL A 134 -21.60 0.73 -1.51
C VAL A 134 -20.47 1.61 -1.03
N LEU A 135 -19.26 1.37 -1.56
CA LEU A 135 -18.09 2.20 -1.30
C LEU A 135 -18.10 3.43 -2.22
N PRO A 136 -17.55 4.58 -1.78
CA PRO A 136 -17.33 5.70 -2.70
C PRO A 136 -16.32 5.33 -3.80
N PRO A 137 -16.34 6.03 -4.95
CA PRO A 137 -15.35 5.80 -6.01
C PRO A 137 -13.91 5.98 -5.52
N CYS A 138 -12.99 5.11 -5.96
CA CYS A 138 -11.61 5.05 -5.44
C CYS A 138 -10.84 6.36 -5.57
N ASP A 139 -11.01 7.08 -6.68
CA ASP A 139 -10.35 8.38 -6.93
C ASP A 139 -10.79 9.45 -5.91
N VAL A 140 -12.06 9.41 -5.51
CA VAL A 140 -12.62 10.29 -4.48
C VAL A 140 -12.10 9.88 -3.10
N VAL A 141 -12.07 8.58 -2.78
CA VAL A 141 -11.55 8.07 -1.50
C VAL A 141 -10.07 8.41 -1.34
N ILE A 142 -9.24 8.16 -2.36
CA ILE A 142 -7.80 8.46 -2.34
C ILE A 142 -7.56 9.92 -1.96
N LYS A 143 -8.28 10.85 -2.59
CA LYS A 143 -8.13 12.27 -2.31
C LYS A 143 -8.61 12.62 -0.89
N ALA A 144 -9.78 12.13 -0.49
CA ALA A 144 -10.35 12.41 0.82
C ALA A 144 -9.47 11.87 1.97
N VAL A 145 -8.96 10.65 1.84
CA VAL A 145 -8.05 10.04 2.82
C VAL A 145 -6.69 10.75 2.83
N ALA A 146 -6.15 11.16 1.69
CA ALA A 146 -4.93 11.96 1.66
C ALA A 146 -5.11 13.30 2.40
N ASP A 147 -6.24 13.97 2.18
CA ASP A 147 -6.59 15.22 2.85
C ASP A 147 -6.76 15.03 4.36
N TYR A 148 -7.42 13.94 4.78
CA TYR A 148 -7.52 13.55 6.19
C TYR A 148 -6.14 13.35 6.83
N VAL A 149 -5.32 12.48 6.24
CA VAL A 149 -4.01 12.10 6.78
C VAL A 149 -3.05 13.28 6.81
N ARG A 150 -3.15 14.23 5.87
CA ARG A 150 -2.35 15.47 5.88
C ARG A 150 -2.61 16.31 7.14
N ASN A 151 -3.84 16.31 7.64
CA ASN A 151 -4.27 17.13 8.77
C ASN A 151 -4.12 16.46 10.14
N ILE A 152 -3.72 15.18 10.20
CA ILE A 152 -3.42 14.50 11.47
C ILE A 152 -2.25 15.19 12.17
N GLN A 153 -2.44 15.59 13.42
CA GLN A 153 -1.41 16.27 14.22
C GLN A 153 -0.24 15.35 14.55
N ASP A 154 -0.55 14.18 15.12
CA ASP A 154 0.43 13.15 15.49
C ASP A 154 0.05 11.81 14.86
N THR A 155 0.89 11.34 13.95
CA THR A 155 0.70 10.06 13.26
C THR A 155 1.04 8.86 14.13
N SER A 156 1.68 9.06 15.28
CA SER A 156 1.99 7.99 16.23
C SER A 156 0.86 7.71 17.24
N ASP A 157 -0.07 8.65 17.41
CA ASP A 157 -1.25 8.47 18.27
C ASP A 157 -2.34 7.67 17.55
N LEU A 158 -2.12 6.36 17.44
CA LEU A 158 -3.06 5.44 16.78
C LEU A 158 -4.40 5.36 17.51
N ASP A 159 -4.45 5.62 18.82
CA ASP A 159 -5.70 5.60 19.59
C ASP A 159 -6.60 6.77 19.22
N ALA A 160 -6.03 7.98 19.06
CA ALA A 160 -6.78 9.14 18.58
C ALA A 160 -7.28 8.93 17.14
N ILE A 161 -6.44 8.38 16.26
CA ILE A 161 -6.80 8.09 14.88
C ILE A 161 -7.90 7.02 14.83
N ALA A 162 -7.76 5.92 15.57
CA ALA A 162 -8.74 4.85 15.60
C ALA A 162 -10.10 5.34 16.14
N LYS A 163 -10.09 6.16 17.20
CA LYS A 163 -11.32 6.77 17.71
C LYS A 163 -12.03 7.57 16.64
N ASP A 164 -11.30 8.31 15.82
CA ASP A 164 -11.84 9.16 14.76
C ASP A 164 -12.34 8.37 13.54
N VAL A 165 -11.58 7.36 13.12
CA VAL A 165 -11.93 6.48 12.00
C VAL A 165 -13.18 5.65 12.33
N PHE A 166 -13.29 5.14 13.56
CA PHE A 166 -14.36 4.21 13.94
C PHE A 166 -15.49 4.84 14.77
N GLN A 167 -15.63 6.17 14.81
CA GLN A 167 -16.68 6.88 15.59
C GLN A 167 -18.10 6.39 15.30
N HIS A 168 -18.35 5.92 14.08
CA HIS A 168 -19.66 5.51 13.59
C HIS A 168 -19.77 4.00 13.34
N SER A 169 -18.75 3.24 13.74
CA SER A 169 -18.74 1.79 13.60
C SER A 169 -19.63 1.17 14.68
N GLN A 170 -20.58 0.33 14.28
CA GLN A 170 -21.50 -0.37 15.19
C GLN A 170 -20.82 -1.54 15.92
N VAL A 171 -19.59 -1.36 16.40
CA VAL A 171 -18.90 -2.39 17.18
C VAL A 171 -19.20 -2.16 18.65
N GLU A 172 -20.28 -2.79 19.12
CA GLU A 172 -20.60 -2.89 20.53
C GLU A 172 -19.48 -3.70 21.21
N ILE A 173 -18.56 -3.03 21.92
CA ILE A 173 -17.59 -3.72 22.76
C ILE A 173 -18.35 -4.30 23.94
N GLN A 174 -18.76 -5.56 23.82
CA GLN A 174 -19.32 -6.32 24.93
C GLN A 174 -18.19 -6.57 25.93
N ALA A 175 -18.22 -5.86 27.06
CA ALA A 175 -17.32 -6.11 28.17
C ALA A 175 -17.49 -7.56 28.66
N PRO A 176 -16.41 -8.28 29.00
CA PRO A 176 -16.53 -9.60 29.60
C PRO A 176 -17.18 -9.43 30.98
N GLY A 177 -18.33 -10.09 31.16
CA GLY A 177 -19.04 -10.18 32.45
C GLY A 177 -18.45 -11.22 33.39
#